data_AF-A0A3B7LAY8-F1
#
_entry.id   AF-A0A3B7LAY8-F1
#
_cell.length_a   1.000
_cell.length_b   1.000
_cell.length_c   1.000
_cell.angle_alpha   90.00
_cell.angle_beta   90.00
_cell.angle_gamma   90.00
#
_symmetry.space_group_name_H-M   'P 1'
#
loop_
_entity.id
_entity.type
_entity.pdbx_description
1 polymer ?
#
loop_
_entity_poly.entity_id
_entity_poly.type
_entity_poly.pdbx_seq_one_letter_code
_entity_poly.pdbx_strand_id
1 'polypeptide(L)'
;MLSVARKLVPAWVWAALLGLLALGGLGWWGVTTWEGRVAEREALAQEVEALTANRDRWQQRTMDVLEQLGQARERTRQAEAALAELQEALAERDADYREIRRRIREAPAQDDGPVAPVLRRALEELPHAD
;
A
#
# COMPACT_ATOMS: atom_id res chain seq x y z
N MET A 1 28.22 52.56 -76.00
CA MET A 1 27.39 52.20 -74.83
C MET A 1 27.62 50.72 -74.50
N LEU A 2 28.26 50.48 -73.35
CA LEU A 2 28.23 49.26 -72.53
C LEU A 2 28.47 47.89 -73.22
N SER A 3 29.73 47.58 -73.54
CA SER A 3 30.16 46.18 -73.62
C SER A 3 30.28 45.64 -72.19
N VAL A 4 29.27 44.91 -71.74
CA VAL A 4 29.31 44.20 -70.45
C VAL A 4 30.29 43.04 -70.59
N ALA A 5 31.53 43.26 -70.17
CA ALA A 5 32.53 42.22 -70.00
C ALA A 5 32.09 41.31 -68.85
N ARG A 6 31.30 40.28 -69.17
CA ARG A 6 30.91 39.23 -68.25
C ARG A 6 32.16 38.37 -68.00
N LYS A 7 32.98 38.76 -67.01
CA LYS A 7 34.12 37.97 -66.54
C LYS A 7 33.58 36.60 -66.13
N LEU A 8 33.80 35.58 -66.97
CA LEU A 8 33.48 34.20 -66.63
C LEU A 8 34.35 33.82 -65.44
N VAL A 9 33.72 33.66 -64.28
CA VAL A 9 34.36 33.10 -63.10
C VAL A 9 34.89 31.71 -63.46
N PRO A 10 36.18 31.41 -63.26
CA PRO A 10 36.76 30.12 -63.60
C PRO A 10 36.01 28.95 -62.94
N ALA A 11 35.84 27.83 -63.66
CA ALA A 11 35.09 26.66 -63.18
C ALA A 11 35.60 26.11 -61.83
N TRP A 12 36.90 26.25 -61.54
CA TRP A 12 37.48 25.82 -60.26
C TRP A 12 36.97 26.61 -59.05
N VAL A 13 36.61 27.89 -59.24
CA VAL A 13 36.03 28.73 -58.17
C VAL A 13 34.63 28.25 -57.83
N TRP A 14 33.83 27.89 -58.85
CA TRP A 14 32.52 27.27 -58.64
C TRP A 14 32.63 25.91 -57.96
N ALA A 15 33.61 25.08 -58.35
CA ALA A 15 33.87 23.80 -57.70
C ALA A 15 34.26 23.97 -56.22
N ALA A 16 35.11 24.95 -55.90
CA ALA A 16 35.50 25.25 -54.52
C ALA A 16 34.31 25.73 -53.67
N LEU A 17 33.45 26.59 -54.21
CA LEU A 17 32.24 27.05 -53.53
C LEU A 17 31.24 25.92 -53.30
N LEU A 18 31.04 25.05 -54.29
CA LEU A 18 30.19 23.87 -54.13
C LEU A 18 30.75 22.88 -53.10
N GLY A 19 32.08 22.71 -53.06
CA GLY A 19 32.75 21.91 -52.04
C GLY A 19 32.54 22.47 -50.63
N LEU A 20 32.66 23.79 -50.46
CA LEU A 20 32.39 24.49 -49.18
C LEU A 20 30.92 24.38 -48.77
N LEU A 21 29.99 24.55 -49.70
CA LEU A 21 28.56 24.37 -49.44
C LEU A 21 28.22 22.92 -49.07
N ALA A 22 28.82 21.94 -49.75
CA ALA A 22 28.62 20.53 -49.45
C ALA A 22 29.18 20.15 -48.06
N LEU A 23 30.37 20.66 -47.70
CA LEU A 23 30.95 20.47 -46.37
C LEU A 23 30.11 21.14 -45.28
N GLY A 24 29.64 22.36 -45.52
CA GLY A 24 28.74 23.06 -44.60
C GLY A 24 27.40 22.32 -44.42
N GLY A 25 26.82 21.83 -45.52
CA GLY A 25 25.58 21.05 -45.50
C GLY A 25 25.71 19.70 -44.80
N LEU A 26 26.81 18.97 -45.02
CA LEU A 26 27.11 17.71 -44.32
C LEU A 26 27.37 17.93 -42.83
N GLY A 27 28.08 18.99 -42.47
CA GLY A 27 28.28 19.37 -41.06
C GLY A 27 26.96 19.70 -40.37
N TRP A 28 26.11 20.50 -41.00
CA TRP A 28 24.78 20.84 -40.48
C TRP A 28 23.86 19.62 -40.34
N TRP A 29 23.85 18.73 -41.34
CA TRP A 29 23.09 17.48 -41.27
C TRP A 29 23.61 16.54 -40.16
N GLY A 30 24.93 16.48 -39.98
CA GLY A 30 25.55 15.72 -38.88
C GLY A 30 25.15 16.25 -37.50
N VAL A 31 25.15 17.56 -37.30
CA VAL A 31 24.74 18.20 -36.03
C VAL A 31 23.28 17.92 -35.71
N THR A 32 22.37 18.17 -36.65
CA THR A 32 20.93 17.98 -36.42
C THR A 32 20.54 16.51 -36.18
N THR A 33 21.19 15.56 -36.86
CA THR A 33 20.96 14.12 -36.63
C THR A 33 21.64 13.62 -35.36
N TRP A 34 22.67 14.31 -34.86
CA TRP A 34 23.28 14.02 -33.57
C TRP A 34 22.40 14.54 -32.42
N GLU A 35 21.94 15.79 -32.52
CA GLU A 35 21.01 16.40 -31.56
C GLU A 35 19.72 15.56 -31.42
N GLY A 36 19.14 15.09 -32.53
CA GLY A 36 17.97 14.22 -32.48
C GLY A 36 18.22 12.90 -31.76
N ARG A 37 19.40 12.29 -31.95
CA ARG A 37 19.79 11.05 -31.26
C ARG A 37 20.07 11.27 -29.77
N VAL A 38 20.61 12.42 -29.39
CA VAL A 38 20.80 12.78 -27.98
C VAL A 38 19.44 12.97 -27.30
N ALA A 39 18.52 13.70 -27.93
CA ALA A 39 17.17 13.90 -27.39
C ALA A 39 16.40 12.59 -27.21
N GLU A 40 16.51 11.65 -28.16
CA GLU A 40 15.91 10.32 -28.05
C GLU A 40 16.49 9.52 -26.88
N ARG A 41 17.81 9.57 -26.67
CA ARG A 41 18.48 8.91 -25.54
C ARG A 41 18.06 9.49 -24.20
N GLU A 42 17.93 10.81 -24.11
CA GLU A 42 17.44 11.49 -22.91
C GLU A 42 15.99 11.12 -22.61
N ALA A 43 15.12 11.10 -23.62
CA ALA A 43 13.72 10.68 -23.46
C ALA A 43 13.61 9.23 -22.96
N LEU A 44 14.38 8.31 -23.54
CA LEU A 44 14.43 6.92 -23.08
C LEU A 44 14.97 6.79 -21.66
N ALA A 45 15.99 7.58 -21.29
CA ALA A 45 16.54 7.59 -19.94
C ALA A 45 15.49 8.05 -18.91
N GLN A 46 14.73 9.10 -19.23
CA GLN A 46 13.64 9.59 -18.39
C GLN A 46 12.52 8.56 -18.26
N GLU A 47 12.17 7.85 -19.34
CA GLU A 47 11.17 6.78 -19.31
C GLU A 47 11.62 5.62 -18.41
N VAL A 48 12.86 5.18 -18.54
CA VAL A 48 13.45 4.13 -17.68
C VAL A 48 13.47 4.56 -16.22
N GLU A 49 13.82 5.81 -15.93
CA GLU A 49 13.80 6.37 -14.58
C GLU A 49 12.37 6.37 -14.02
N ALA A 50 11.39 6.81 -14.81
CA ALA A 50 9.98 6.82 -14.41
C ALA A 50 9.45 5.40 -14.14
N LEU A 51 9.80 4.43 -14.99
CA LEU A 51 9.44 3.02 -14.80
C LEU A 51 10.11 2.42 -13.55
N THR A 52 11.37 2.73 -13.32
CA THR A 52 12.13 2.29 -12.14
C THR A 52 11.51 2.87 -10.87
N ALA A 53 11.24 4.17 -10.85
CA ALA A 53 10.57 4.82 -9.72
C ALA A 53 9.16 4.25 -9.50
N ASN A 54 8.44 3.88 -10.55
CA ASN A 54 7.13 3.24 -10.42
C ASN A 54 7.28 1.84 -9.80
N ARG A 55 8.17 1.00 -10.33
CA ARG A 55 8.48 -0.32 -9.77
C ARG A 55 8.82 -0.23 -8.29
N ASP A 56 9.68 0.71 -7.91
CA ASP A 56 10.12 0.87 -6.53
C ASP A 56 8.95 1.29 -5.62
N ARG A 57 8.07 2.20 -6.08
CA ARG A 57 6.82 2.54 -5.38
C ARG A 57 5.86 1.34 -5.24
N TRP A 58 5.78 0.47 -6.24
CA TRP A 58 4.98 -0.75 -6.15
C TRP A 58 5.58 -1.72 -5.13
N GLN A 59 6.89 -1.94 -5.19
CA GLN A 59 7.59 -2.81 -4.25
C GLN A 59 7.43 -2.31 -2.81
N GLN A 60 7.58 -1.01 -2.57
CA GLN A 60 7.39 -0.41 -1.25
C GLN A 60 5.96 -0.63 -0.74
N ARG A 61 4.94 -0.31 -1.56
CA ARG A 61 3.53 -0.54 -1.20
C ARG A 61 3.25 -2.01 -0.89
N THR A 62 3.85 -2.95 -1.64
CA THR A 62 3.68 -4.38 -1.35
C THR A 62 4.29 -4.75 -0.01
N MET A 63 5.47 -4.24 0.33
CA MET A 63 6.09 -4.47 1.64
C MET A 63 5.23 -3.89 2.77
N ASP A 64 4.73 -2.67 2.62
CA ASP A 64 3.86 -2.02 3.60
C ASP A 64 2.57 -2.83 3.83
N VAL A 65 1.96 -3.36 2.76
CA VAL A 65 0.76 -4.21 2.86
C VAL A 65 1.07 -5.53 3.57
N LEU A 66 2.21 -6.15 3.28
CA LEU A 66 2.62 -7.38 3.96
C LEU A 66 2.86 -7.17 5.45
N GLU A 67 3.48 -6.04 5.82
CA GLU A 67 3.68 -5.66 7.22
C GLU A 67 2.32 -5.45 7.93
N GLN A 68 1.43 -4.67 7.33
CA GLN A 68 0.09 -4.42 7.88
C GLN A 68 -0.70 -5.71 8.06
N LEU A 69 -0.62 -6.63 7.10
CA LEU A 69 -1.26 -7.95 7.18
C LEU A 69 -0.65 -8.81 8.29
N GLY A 70 0.67 -8.74 8.49
CA GLY A 70 1.34 -9.36 9.63
C GLY A 70 0.84 -8.82 10.97
N GLN A 71 0.78 -7.50 11.12
CA GLN A 71 0.27 -6.84 12.32
C GLN A 71 -1.21 -7.17 12.57
N ALA A 72 -2.04 -7.17 11.53
CA ALA A 72 -3.46 -7.49 11.65
C ALA A 72 -3.67 -8.93 12.12
N ARG A 73 -2.94 -9.90 11.56
CA ARG A 73 -2.98 -11.30 12.01
C ARG A 73 -2.59 -11.44 13.47
N GLU A 74 -1.55 -10.72 13.90
CA GLU A 74 -1.12 -10.78 15.29
C GLU A 74 -2.16 -10.19 16.24
N ARG A 75 -2.77 -9.06 15.89
CA ARG A 75 -3.90 -8.49 16.65
C ARG A 75 -5.10 -9.46 16.71
N THR A 76 -5.41 -10.15 15.62
CA THR A 76 -6.48 -11.15 15.60
C THR A 76 -6.16 -12.31 16.54
N ARG A 77 -4.94 -12.86 16.52
CA ARG A 77 -4.55 -13.92 17.47
C ARG A 77 -4.65 -13.48 18.92
N GLN A 78 -4.21 -12.27 19.23
CA GLN A 78 -4.31 -11.71 20.58
C GLN A 78 -5.77 -11.51 21.02
N ALA A 79 -6.62 -11.03 20.10
CA ALA A 79 -8.04 -10.88 20.37
C ALA A 79 -8.74 -12.24 20.57
N GLU A 80 -8.40 -13.25 19.76
CA GLU A 80 -8.91 -14.62 19.92
C GLU A 80 -8.49 -15.23 21.26
N ALA A 81 -7.22 -15.04 21.66
CA ALA A 81 -6.74 -15.49 22.97
C ALA A 81 -7.47 -14.80 24.13
N ALA A 82 -7.65 -13.48 24.07
CA ALA A 82 -8.41 -12.74 25.08
C ALA A 82 -9.89 -13.15 25.13
N LEU A 83 -10.48 -13.48 23.97
CA LEU A 83 -11.85 -14.01 23.90
C LEU A 83 -11.97 -15.39 24.55
N ALA A 84 -10.97 -16.25 24.37
CA ALA A 84 -10.94 -17.56 25.01
C ALA A 84 -10.80 -17.43 26.53
N GLU A 85 -9.90 -16.57 27.00
CA GLU A 85 -9.71 -16.27 28.43
C GLU A 85 -10.99 -15.71 29.07
N LEU A 86 -11.68 -14.79 28.38
CA LEU A 86 -12.94 -14.23 28.86
C LEU A 86 -14.04 -15.30 28.94
N GLN A 87 -14.13 -16.18 27.94
CA GLN A 87 -15.11 -17.27 27.95
C GLN A 87 -14.85 -18.26 29.09
N GLU A 88 -13.59 -18.59 29.36
CA GLU A 88 -13.22 -19.44 30.50
C GLU A 88 -13.60 -18.80 31.83
N ALA A 89 -13.26 -17.52 32.02
CA ALA A 89 -13.62 -16.79 33.24
C ALA A 89 -15.15 -16.67 33.44
N LEU A 90 -15.91 -16.49 32.36
CA LEU A 90 -17.38 -16.49 32.42
C LEU A 90 -17.92 -17.88 32.78
N ALA A 91 -17.38 -18.94 32.19
CA ALA A 91 -17.79 -20.31 32.49
C ALA A 91 -17.52 -20.69 33.96
N GLU A 92 -16.38 -20.26 34.51
CA GLU A 92 -16.04 -20.44 35.92
C GLU A 92 -17.04 -19.69 36.83
N ARG A 93 -17.32 -18.42 36.55
CA ARG A 93 -18.30 -17.62 37.31
C ARG A 93 -19.71 -18.20 37.24
N ASP A 94 -20.11 -18.71 36.08
CA ASP A 94 -21.41 -19.36 35.92
C ASP A 94 -21.48 -20.67 36.71
N ALA A 95 -20.38 -21.42 36.78
CA ALA A 95 -20.29 -22.64 37.60
C ALA A 95 -20.41 -22.29 39.10
N ASP A 96 -19.69 -21.28 39.56
CA ASP A 96 -19.77 -20.78 40.93
C ASP A 96 -21.18 -20.31 41.28
N TYR A 97 -21.82 -19.56 40.38
CA TYR A 97 -23.18 -19.09 40.58
C TYR A 97 -24.18 -20.24 40.66
N ARG A 98 -24.06 -21.26 39.78
CA ARG A 98 -24.89 -22.47 39.84
C ARG A 98 -24.70 -23.21 41.16
N GLU A 99 -23.47 -23.34 41.64
CA GLU A 99 -23.15 -24.01 42.90
C GLU A 99 -23.71 -23.24 44.11
N ILE A 100 -23.54 -21.91 44.16
CA ILE A 100 -24.13 -21.07 45.21
C ILE A 100 -25.66 -21.19 45.20
N ARG A 101 -26.28 -21.11 44.01
CA ARG A 101 -27.73 -21.25 43.87
C ARG A 101 -28.23 -22.62 44.34
N ARG A 102 -27.47 -23.69 44.04
CA ARG A 102 -27.76 -25.04 44.52
C ARG A 102 -27.71 -25.11 46.04
N ARG A 103 -26.64 -24.59 46.67
CA ARG A 103 -26.51 -24.53 48.14
C ARG A 103 -27.65 -23.76 48.80
N ILE A 104 -28.04 -22.60 48.25
CA ILE A 104 -29.17 -21.80 48.76
C ILE A 104 -30.49 -22.58 48.67
N ARG A 105 -30.69 -23.37 47.61
CA ARG A 105 -31.89 -24.19 47.43
C ARG A 105 -31.91 -25.40 48.37
N GLU A 106 -30.76 -26.02 48.60
CA GLU A 106 -30.61 -27.19 49.48
C GLU A 106 -30.59 -26.82 50.99
N ALA A 107 -30.38 -25.54 51.33
CA ALA A 107 -30.32 -25.08 52.71
C ALA A 107 -31.68 -25.19 53.44
N PRO A 108 -31.72 -25.78 54.65
CA PRO A 108 -32.97 -25.97 55.39
C PRO A 108 -33.59 -24.62 55.78
N ALA A 109 -34.92 -24.54 55.75
CA ALA A 109 -35.67 -23.32 56.04
C ALA A 109 -35.51 -22.78 57.48
N GLN A 110 -34.86 -23.54 58.36
CA GLN A 110 -34.54 -23.16 59.74
C GLN A 110 -33.32 -22.21 59.80
N ASP A 111 -32.45 -22.25 58.79
CA ASP A 111 -31.30 -21.35 58.64
C ASP A 111 -31.65 -20.05 57.87
N ASP A 112 -32.90 -19.93 57.39
CA ASP A 112 -33.38 -18.73 56.73
C ASP A 112 -33.64 -17.63 57.78
N GLY A 113 -32.79 -16.60 57.81
CA GLY A 113 -33.10 -15.36 58.55
C GLY A 113 -34.36 -14.67 58.02
N PRO A 114 -34.90 -13.65 58.71
CA PRO A 114 -36.22 -13.05 58.40
C PRO A 114 -36.44 -12.59 56.95
N VAL A 115 -35.36 -12.27 56.22
CA VAL A 115 -35.39 -11.78 54.83
C VAL A 115 -35.06 -12.86 53.80
N ALA A 116 -34.48 -14.00 54.21
CA ALA A 116 -34.03 -15.07 53.32
C ALA A 116 -35.16 -15.75 52.51
N PRO A 117 -36.39 -15.94 53.01
CA PRO A 117 -37.48 -16.54 52.22
C PRO A 117 -37.90 -15.68 51.02
N VAL A 118 -37.83 -14.36 51.15
CA VAL A 118 -38.15 -13.41 50.07
C VAL A 118 -37.07 -13.46 48.98
N LEU A 119 -35.79 -13.52 49.39
CA LEU A 119 -34.65 -13.66 48.49
C LEU A 119 -34.65 -15.02 47.77
N ARG A 120 -35.05 -16.10 48.45
CA ARG A 120 -35.18 -17.43 47.84
C ARG A 120 -36.24 -17.44 46.74
N ARG A 121 -37.44 -16.87 46.97
CA ARG A 121 -38.46 -16.73 45.92
C ARG A 121 -37.97 -15.89 44.74
N ALA A 122 -37.35 -14.74 45.01
CA ALA A 122 -36.84 -13.87 43.95
C ALA A 122 -35.78 -14.57 43.08
N LEU A 123 -34.93 -15.43 43.67
CA LEU A 123 -33.95 -16.23 42.94
C LEU A 123 -34.57 -17.40 42.16
N GLU A 124 -35.68 -17.96 42.63
CA GLU A 124 -36.44 -19.01 41.93
C GLU A 124 -37.23 -18.46 40.74
N GLU A 125 -37.72 -17.23 40.82
CA GLU A 125 -38.51 -16.55 39.78
C GLU A 125 -37.67 -15.93 38.65
N LEU A 126 -36.33 -15.85 38.78
CA LEU A 126 -35.46 -15.33 37.72
C LEU A 126 -35.51 -16.23 36.47
N PRO A 127 -35.67 -15.67 35.25
CA PRO A 127 -35.73 -16.44 34.01
C PRO A 127 -34.44 -17.25 33.82
N HIS A 128 -34.61 -18.54 33.55
CA HIS A 128 -33.49 -19.45 33.27
C HIS A 128 -33.19 -19.36 31.77
N ALA A 129 -31.95 -19.05 31.41
CA ALA A 129 -31.50 -19.16 30.03
C ALA A 129 -31.29 -20.65 29.74
N ASP A 130 -32.23 -21.23 28.98
CA ASP A 130 -32.06 -22.52 28.28
C ASP A 130 -31.16 -22.34 27.05
#